data_AF-A0A3L8RAH6-F1
#
_entry.id   AF-A0A3L8RAH6-F1
#
_cell.length_a   1.000
_cell.length_b   1.000
_cell.length_c   1.000
_cell.angle_alpha   90.00
_cell.angle_beta   90.00
_cell.angle_gamma   90.00
#
_symmetry.space_group_name_H-M   'P 1'
#
loop_
_entity.id
_entity.type
_entity.pdbx_description
1 polymer ?
#
loop_
_entity_poly.entity_id
_entity_poly.type
_entity_poly.pdbx_seq_one_letter_code
_entity_poly.pdbx_strand_id
1 'polypeptide(L)'
;TNWLKQMVKELADAKYTEEEMKERINAEKKLEAFQHLELGDPGIYERMKQLPSRRIIVTHLRPDILPPSIFQSKAKILVLVRKPKDTAVSYYHFCNKLPVMLSFASWDEYFADFMNGKCTLPYILWHFSDHEWHTQGLVHGNPSVTYQGTYQGNPRTLRQAPVMAETEY
;
A
#
# COMPACT_ATOMS: atom_id res chain seq x y z
N THR A 1 1.97 5.14 3.70
CA THR A 1 1.65 4.87 2.28
C THR A 1 2.35 5.82 1.32
N ASN A 2 2.11 7.14 1.38
CA ASN A 2 2.61 8.09 0.35
C ASN A 2 4.13 8.08 0.12
N TRP A 3 4.93 8.11 1.18
CA TRP A 3 6.40 8.12 1.07
C TRP A 3 6.94 6.85 0.39
N LEU A 4 6.51 5.67 0.85
CA LEU A 4 6.91 4.41 0.24
C LEU A 4 6.49 4.31 -1.23
N LYS A 5 5.27 4.74 -1.56
CA LYS A 5 4.79 4.79 -2.94
C LYS A 5 5.71 5.63 -3.82
N GLN A 6 6.13 6.80 -3.34
CA GLN A 6 7.06 7.66 -4.06
C GLN A 6 8.42 6.98 -4.28
N MET A 7 9.00 6.38 -3.24
CA MET A 7 10.27 5.66 -3.38
C MET A 7 10.19 4.49 -4.38
N VAL A 8 9.15 3.67 -4.28
CA VAL A 8 8.95 2.54 -5.21
C VAL A 8 8.76 3.03 -6.64
N LYS A 9 8.07 4.16 -6.81
CA LYS A 9 7.93 4.82 -8.10
C LYS A 9 9.27 5.29 -8.65
N GLU A 10 10.05 6.03 -7.86
CA GLU A 10 11.39 6.49 -8.25
C GLU A 10 12.32 5.32 -8.63
N LEU A 11 12.29 4.22 -7.87
CA LEU A 11 13.07 3.02 -8.17
C LEU A 11 12.62 2.30 -9.44
N ALA A 12 11.33 2.34 -9.77
CA ALA A 12 10.81 1.75 -11.00
C ALA A 12 11.13 2.64 -12.21
N ASP A 13 10.96 3.96 -12.04
CA ASP A 13 11.17 4.99 -13.03
C ASP A 13 12.65 5.07 -13.47
N ALA A 14 13.59 4.78 -12.57
CA ALA A 14 15.03 4.70 -12.87
C ALA A 14 15.42 3.67 -13.97
N LYS A 15 14.48 2.82 -14.41
CA LYS A 15 14.70 1.85 -15.50
C LYS A 15 14.25 2.36 -16.88
N TYR A 16 13.63 3.53 -16.95
CA TYR A 16 13.00 4.06 -18.15
C TYR A 16 13.67 5.36 -18.59
N THR A 17 13.56 5.68 -19.89
CA THR A 17 13.93 7.01 -20.38
C THR A 17 12.86 8.05 -20.03
N GLU A 18 13.20 9.33 -20.14
CA GLU A 18 12.27 10.44 -19.90
C GLU A 18 11.03 10.39 -20.82
N GLU A 19 11.22 9.94 -22.05
CA GLU A 19 10.16 9.78 -23.05
C GLU A 19 9.21 8.65 -22.62
N GLU A 20 9.75 7.49 -22.27
CA GLU A 20 8.97 6.34 -21.80
C GLU A 20 8.19 6.69 -20.52
N MET A 21 8.80 7.43 -19.60
CA MET A 21 8.13 7.91 -18.39
C MET A 21 6.96 8.85 -18.70
N LYS A 22 7.14 9.79 -19.64
CA LYS A 22 6.07 10.70 -20.07
C LYS A 22 4.91 9.95 -20.71
N GLU A 23 5.20 8.98 -21.57
CA GLU A 23 4.19 8.13 -22.20
C GLU A 23 3.38 7.35 -21.15
N ARG A 24 4.07 6.77 -20.16
CA ARG A 24 3.42 6.06 -19.04
C ARG A 24 2.51 6.98 -18.22
N ILE A 25 3.02 8.15 -17.82
CA ILE A 25 2.23 9.14 -17.06
C ILE A 25 1.00 9.59 -17.88
N ASN A 26 1.16 9.76 -19.19
CA ASN A 26 0.05 10.11 -20.08
C ASN A 26 -0.99 8.99 -20.18
N ALA A 27 -0.55 7.72 -20.27
CA ALA A 27 -1.45 6.57 -20.27
C ALA A 27 -2.21 6.44 -18.95
N GLU A 28 -1.55 6.61 -17.80
CA GLU A 28 -2.19 6.61 -16.48
C GLU A 28 -3.26 7.71 -16.35
N LYS A 29 -2.94 8.92 -16.81
CA LYS A 29 -3.87 10.05 -16.82
C LYS A 29 -5.06 9.81 -17.74
N LYS A 30 -4.82 9.34 -18.96
CA LYS A 30 -5.87 9.05 -19.95
C LYS A 30 -6.85 7.99 -19.47
N LEU A 31 -6.35 7.00 -18.75
CA LEU A 31 -7.15 5.91 -18.19
C LEU A 31 -7.79 6.25 -16.85
N GLU A 32 -7.56 7.45 -16.29
CA GLU A 32 -8.02 7.84 -14.95
C GLU A 32 -7.81 6.70 -13.93
N ALA A 33 -6.66 6.05 -14.06
CA ALA A 33 -6.38 4.83 -13.31
C ALA A 33 -5.85 5.24 -11.94
N PHE A 34 -6.72 5.21 -10.94
CA PHE A 34 -6.30 5.43 -9.57
C PHE A 34 -5.38 4.29 -9.14
N GLN A 35 -4.24 4.65 -8.56
CA GLN A 35 -3.32 3.65 -8.03
C GLN A 35 -3.85 3.00 -6.74
N HIS A 36 -4.83 3.63 -6.06
CA HIS A 36 -5.47 3.11 -4.85
C HIS A 36 -6.75 2.36 -5.21
N LEU A 37 -6.78 1.04 -4.99
CA LEU A 37 -7.91 0.18 -5.36
C LEU A 37 -9.22 0.58 -4.65
N GLU A 38 -9.11 1.10 -3.43
CA GLU A 38 -10.26 1.50 -2.61
C GLU A 38 -10.87 2.86 -2.98
N LEU A 39 -10.26 3.63 -3.89
CA LEU A 39 -10.71 4.99 -4.27
C LEU A 39 -11.23 5.08 -5.71
N GLY A 40 -11.72 3.97 -6.29
CA GLY A 40 -12.19 3.92 -7.68
C GLY A 40 -13.63 3.40 -7.83
N ASP A 41 -14.18 3.59 -9.02
CA ASP A 41 -15.37 2.89 -9.48
C ASP A 41 -15.05 1.43 -9.87
N PRO A 42 -16.05 0.53 -9.99
CA PRO A 42 -15.81 -0.86 -10.38
C PRO A 42 -15.05 -1.05 -11.71
N GLY A 43 -15.05 -0.06 -12.60
CA GLY A 43 -14.30 -0.07 -13.85
C GLY A 43 -12.79 0.08 -13.70
N ILE A 44 -12.27 0.36 -12.50
CA ILE A 44 -10.84 0.48 -12.22
C ILE A 44 -10.04 -0.76 -12.68
N TYR A 45 -10.60 -1.96 -12.52
CA TYR A 45 -9.95 -3.20 -12.91
C TYR A 45 -9.74 -3.31 -14.42
N GLU A 46 -10.73 -2.90 -15.22
CA GLU A 46 -10.62 -2.93 -16.68
C GLU A 46 -9.62 -1.89 -17.18
N ARG A 47 -9.60 -0.69 -16.57
CA ARG A 47 -8.61 0.35 -16.91
C ARG A 47 -7.19 -0.08 -16.56
N MET A 48 -7.00 -0.77 -15.43
CA MET A 48 -5.70 -1.33 -15.04
C MET A 48 -5.17 -2.40 -16.00
N LYS A 49 -6.03 -3.15 -16.69
CA LYS A 49 -5.59 -4.12 -17.71
C LYS A 49 -4.95 -3.44 -18.92
N GLN A 50 -5.34 -2.20 -19.22
CA GLN A 50 -4.85 -1.43 -20.36
C GLN A 50 -3.53 -0.71 -20.07
N LEU A 51 -3.10 -0.65 -18.79
CA LEU A 51 -1.84 -0.03 -18.40
C LEU A 51 -0.63 -0.88 -18.86
N PRO A 52 0.46 -0.23 -19.30
CA PRO A 52 1.68 -0.91 -19.70
C PRO A 52 2.30 -1.72 -18.55
N SER A 53 3.09 -2.73 -18.90
CA SER A 53 3.73 -3.62 -17.93
C SER A 53 4.68 -2.89 -16.97
N ARG A 54 4.87 -3.49 -15.79
CA ARG A 54 5.32 -2.90 -14.53
C ARG A 54 4.35 -1.84 -14.00
N ARG A 55 3.29 -2.32 -13.34
CA ARG A 55 2.25 -1.52 -12.69
C ARG A 55 2.53 -1.45 -11.19
N ILE A 56 2.48 -0.25 -10.62
CA ILE A 56 2.54 -0.04 -9.16
C ILE A 56 1.11 0.20 -8.69
N ILE A 57 0.58 -0.75 -7.94
CA ILE A 57 -0.76 -0.69 -7.36
C ILE A 57 -0.60 -0.57 -5.86
N VAL A 58 -1.37 0.33 -5.26
CA VAL A 58 -1.39 0.58 -3.83
C VAL A 58 -2.78 0.19 -3.33
N THR A 59 -2.85 -0.42 -2.15
CA THR A 59 -4.15 -0.70 -1.55
C THR A 59 -4.05 -0.78 -0.04
N HIS A 60 -5.15 -0.41 0.62
CA HIS A 60 -5.37 -0.65 2.03
C HIS A 60 -6.37 -1.80 2.27
N LEU A 61 -6.80 -2.49 1.21
CA LEU A 61 -7.71 -3.63 1.29
C LEU A 61 -7.03 -4.85 1.91
N ARG A 62 -7.84 -5.66 2.57
CA ARG A 62 -7.40 -6.93 3.15
C ARG A 62 -7.14 -7.99 2.07
N PRO A 63 -6.25 -8.96 2.31
CA PRO A 63 -5.96 -10.04 1.37
C PRO A 63 -7.20 -10.78 0.84
N ASP A 64 -8.18 -11.03 1.70
CA ASP A 64 -9.39 -11.79 1.38
C ASP A 64 -10.37 -11.05 0.47
N ILE A 65 -10.25 -9.72 0.38
CA ILE A 65 -11.06 -8.87 -0.51
C ILE A 65 -10.35 -8.70 -1.86
N LEU A 66 -9.04 -8.92 -1.92
CA LEU A 66 -8.27 -8.79 -3.15
C LEU A 66 -8.57 -9.95 -4.12
N PRO A 67 -8.53 -9.70 -5.44
CA PRO A 67 -8.64 -10.77 -6.43
C PRO A 67 -7.62 -11.89 -6.17
N PRO A 68 -8.05 -13.16 -6.01
CA PRO A 68 -7.15 -14.27 -5.72
C PRO A 68 -6.03 -14.45 -6.76
N SER A 69 -6.29 -14.01 -8.00
CA SER A 69 -5.32 -14.03 -9.10
C SER A 69 -4.06 -13.23 -8.82
N ILE A 70 -4.10 -12.22 -7.95
CA ILE A 70 -2.91 -11.45 -7.56
C ILE A 70 -1.90 -12.37 -6.86
N PHE A 71 -2.37 -13.24 -5.97
CA PHE A 71 -1.51 -14.15 -5.20
C PHE A 71 -0.98 -15.33 -6.02
N GLN A 72 -1.64 -15.65 -7.13
CA GLN A 72 -1.23 -16.70 -8.08
C GLN A 72 -0.33 -16.17 -9.19
N SER A 73 -0.21 -14.85 -9.33
CA SER A 73 0.58 -14.20 -10.37
C SER A 73 2.05 -14.04 -9.97
N LYS A 74 2.89 -13.59 -10.91
CA LYS A 74 4.27 -13.17 -10.65
C LYS A 74 4.37 -11.76 -10.02
N ALA A 75 3.27 -11.19 -9.53
CA ALA A 75 3.26 -9.88 -8.90
C ALA A 75 4.01 -9.92 -7.58
N LYS A 76 4.84 -8.90 -7.32
CA LYS A 76 5.51 -8.73 -6.04
C LYS A 76 4.65 -7.91 -5.10
N ILE A 77 4.45 -8.38 -3.87
CA ILE A 77 3.65 -7.70 -2.85
C ILE A 77 4.59 -7.17 -1.77
N LEU A 78 4.52 -5.85 -1.54
CA LEU A 78 5.25 -5.17 -0.48
C LEU A 78 4.26 -4.73 0.59
N VAL A 79 4.39 -5.30 1.80
CA VAL A 79 3.52 -4.98 2.93
C VAL A 79 4.21 -3.95 3.81
N LEU A 80 3.55 -2.81 4.05
CA LEU A 80 4.02 -1.76 4.94
C LEU A 80 3.24 -1.79 6.25
N VAL A 81 3.94 -2.07 7.35
CA VAL A 81 3.36 -2.04 8.70
C VAL A 81 3.96 -0.89 9.50
N ARG A 82 3.09 -0.14 10.19
CA ARG A 82 3.46 0.97 11.08
C ARG A 82 2.99 0.66 12.50
N LYS A 83 3.73 1.12 13.50
CA LYS A 83 3.34 0.97 14.90
C LYS A 83 1.93 1.48 15.14
N PRO A 84 1.10 0.77 15.93
CA PRO A 84 -0.33 1.06 16.01
C PRO A 84 -0.61 2.44 16.64
N LYS A 85 0.16 2.80 17.66
CA LYS A 85 0.09 4.12 18.31
C LYS A 85 0.35 5.26 17.32
N ASP A 86 1.38 5.10 16.49
CA ASP A 86 1.75 6.12 15.50
C ASP A 86 0.71 6.20 14.36
N THR A 87 0.15 5.05 13.97
CA THR A 87 -0.94 4.97 13.01
C THR A 87 -2.19 5.67 13.53
N ALA A 88 -2.57 5.43 14.79
CA ALA A 88 -3.74 6.06 15.41
C ALA A 88 -3.63 7.59 15.40
N VAL A 89 -2.50 8.14 15.86
CA VAL A 89 -2.26 9.60 15.87
C VAL A 89 -2.30 10.18 14.45
N SER A 90 -1.63 9.51 13.51
CA SER A 90 -1.56 9.96 12.12
C SER A 90 -2.93 10.01 11.45
N TYR A 91 -3.80 9.03 11.73
CA TYR A 91 -5.11 8.96 11.11
C TYR A 91 -6.10 9.96 11.69
N TYR A 92 -6.07 10.21 13.00
CA TYR A 92 -6.86 11.28 13.63
C TYR A 92 -6.66 12.64 12.96
N HIS A 93 -5.39 13.04 12.78
CA HIS A 93 -5.07 14.29 12.11
C HIS A 93 -5.39 14.28 10.62
N PHE A 94 -5.36 13.12 9.96
CA PHE A 94 -5.74 12.98 8.57
C PHE A 94 -7.25 13.19 8.38
N CYS A 95 -8.09 12.53 9.20
CA CYS A 95 -9.54 12.69 9.18
C CYS A 95 -9.96 14.13 9.43
N ASN A 96 -9.43 14.77 10.46
CA ASN A 96 -9.82 16.13 10.84
C ASN A 96 -9.31 17.22 9.88
N LYS A 97 -8.40 16.89 8.95
CA LYS A 97 -7.94 17.80 7.91
C LYS A 97 -8.65 17.62 6.57
N LEU A 98 -9.43 16.55 6.40
CA LEU A 98 -10.14 16.25 5.16
C LEU A 98 -11.63 16.57 5.31
N PRO A 99 -12.16 17.60 4.64
CA PRO A 99 -13.55 18.03 4.79
C PRO A 99 -14.61 16.98 4.44
N VAL A 100 -14.22 15.96 3.67
CA VAL A 100 -15.10 14.89 3.16
C VAL A 100 -15.10 13.65 4.08
N MET A 101 -14.19 13.60 5.07
CA MET A 101 -14.06 12.47 5.98
C MET A 101 -14.82 12.74 7.29
N LEU A 102 -15.16 11.68 8.02
CA LEU A 102 -15.68 11.79 9.38
C LEU A 102 -14.73 12.66 10.22
N SER A 103 -15.21 13.81 10.67
CA SER A 103 -14.49 14.64 11.64
C SER A 103 -14.81 14.11 13.03
N PHE A 104 -13.78 13.77 13.79
CA PHE A 104 -13.94 13.41 15.20
C PHE A 104 -14.00 14.68 16.04
N ALA A 105 -14.90 14.75 17.02
CA ALA A 105 -15.02 15.95 17.86
C ALA A 105 -13.84 16.07 18.84
N SER A 106 -13.25 14.95 19.25
CA SER A 106 -12.11 14.91 20.16
C SER A 106 -11.19 13.70 19.93
N TRP A 107 -9.98 13.76 20.48
CA TRP A 107 -9.04 12.62 20.49
C TRP A 107 -9.58 11.43 21.26
N ASP A 108 -10.24 11.65 22.41
CA ASP A 108 -10.69 10.55 23.27
C ASP A 108 -11.83 9.75 22.62
N GLU A 109 -12.77 10.43 21.95
CA GLU A 109 -13.81 9.79 21.14
C GLU A 109 -13.20 8.96 20.02
N TYR A 110 -12.31 9.57 19.24
CA TYR A 110 -11.58 8.88 18.17
C TYR A 110 -10.83 7.65 18.70
N PHE A 111 -10.09 7.81 19.80
CA PHE A 111 -9.23 6.76 20.33
C PHE A 111 -10.07 5.60 20.87
N ALA A 112 -11.20 5.88 21.52
CA ALA A 112 -12.15 4.85 21.91
C ALA A 112 -12.68 4.09 20.69
N ASP A 113 -13.08 4.77 19.63
CA ASP A 113 -13.57 4.14 18.40
C ASP A 113 -12.49 3.35 17.66
N PHE A 114 -11.25 3.84 17.67
CA PHE A 114 -10.08 3.14 17.13
C PHE A 114 -9.81 1.84 17.90
N MET A 115 -9.83 1.88 19.23
CA MET A 115 -9.61 0.70 20.09
C MET A 115 -10.75 -0.32 20.00
N ASN A 116 -11.98 0.13 19.72
CA ASN A 116 -13.15 -0.73 19.51
C ASN A 116 -13.33 -1.19 18.05
N GLY A 117 -12.43 -0.79 17.15
CA GLY A 117 -12.46 -1.23 15.75
C GLY A 117 -13.50 -0.63 14.84
N LYS A 118 -14.05 0.51 15.22
CA LYS A 118 -15.00 1.25 14.40
C LYS A 118 -14.30 2.10 13.34
N CYS A 119 -13.00 2.37 13.48
CA CYS A 119 -12.20 3.05 12.46
C CYS A 119 -11.76 2.08 11.36
N THR A 120 -12.63 1.82 10.39
CA THR A 120 -12.47 0.78 9.35
C THR A 120 -11.09 0.72 8.71
N LEU A 121 -10.54 1.78 8.11
CA LEU A 121 -9.28 1.66 7.35
C LEU A 121 -8.03 1.38 8.21
N PRO A 122 -7.71 2.13 9.28
CA PRO A 122 -6.50 1.88 10.07
C PRO A 122 -6.62 0.67 10.99
N TYR A 123 -7.82 0.40 11.52
CA TYR A 123 -8.05 -0.76 12.38
C TYR A 123 -7.92 -2.05 11.60
N ILE A 124 -8.45 -2.10 10.37
CA ILE A 124 -8.27 -3.22 9.45
C ILE A 124 -6.78 -3.43 9.18
N LEU A 125 -6.03 -2.39 8.83
CA LEU A 125 -4.59 -2.53 8.60
C LEU A 125 -3.83 -2.99 9.86
N TRP A 126 -4.29 -2.62 11.05
CA TRP A 126 -3.64 -3.02 12.30
C TRP A 126 -3.97 -4.45 12.74
N HIS A 127 -5.25 -4.81 12.86
CA HIS A 127 -5.65 -6.14 13.31
C HIS A 127 -5.21 -7.26 12.37
N PHE A 128 -5.14 -6.97 11.07
CA PHE A 128 -4.82 -7.98 10.07
C PHE A 128 -3.33 -8.02 9.69
N SER A 129 -2.53 -6.99 10.02
CA SER A 129 -1.10 -6.94 9.63
C SER A 129 -0.23 -7.97 10.36
N ASP A 130 -0.45 -8.19 11.64
CA ASP A 130 0.41 -9.08 12.43
C ASP A 130 -0.10 -10.53 12.45
N HIS A 131 -1.43 -10.74 12.51
CA HIS A 131 -1.97 -12.08 12.64
C HIS A 131 -2.21 -12.77 11.29
N GLU A 132 -2.87 -12.14 10.30
CA GLU A 132 -3.32 -12.82 9.06
C GLU A 132 -2.25 -12.94 7.97
N TRP A 133 -1.42 -11.92 7.71
CA TRP A 133 -0.33 -12.06 6.73
C TRP A 133 0.71 -13.11 7.15
N HIS A 134 0.92 -13.27 8.46
CA HIS A 134 1.76 -14.33 9.03
C HIS A 134 1.04 -15.69 9.07
N THR A 135 -0.24 -15.78 9.49
CA THR A 135 -0.97 -17.08 9.55
C THR A 135 -1.44 -17.62 8.20
N GLN A 136 -1.69 -16.80 7.19
CA GLN A 136 -2.02 -17.27 5.84
C GLN A 136 -0.79 -17.81 5.08
N GLY A 137 0.39 -17.85 5.70
CA GLY A 137 1.62 -18.37 5.09
C GLY A 137 2.14 -17.52 3.92
N LEU A 138 1.53 -16.38 3.63
CA LEU A 138 1.88 -15.52 2.50
C LEU A 138 3.26 -14.88 2.65
N VAL A 139 3.73 -14.66 3.89
CA VAL A 139 5.05 -14.06 4.15
C VAL A 139 6.18 -15.09 4.19
N HIS A 140 5.92 -16.32 4.65
CA HIS A 140 6.95 -17.34 4.82
C HIS A 140 6.95 -18.43 3.73
N GLY A 141 5.87 -18.56 2.93
CA GLY A 141 5.72 -19.57 1.88
C GLY A 141 5.63 -19.04 0.45
N ASN A 142 5.54 -17.72 0.24
CA ASN A 142 5.46 -17.11 -1.10
C ASN A 142 6.66 -16.20 -1.37
N PRO A 143 7.61 -16.58 -2.25
CA PRO A 143 8.79 -15.77 -2.57
C PRO A 143 8.44 -14.43 -3.23
N SER A 144 7.18 -14.22 -3.62
CA SER A 144 6.69 -12.99 -4.24
C SER A 144 6.26 -11.93 -3.21
N VAL A 145 6.13 -12.30 -1.92
CA VAL A 145 5.74 -11.37 -0.85
C VAL A 145 6.97 -11.02 -0.03
N THR A 146 7.29 -9.73 0.04
CA THR A 146 8.39 -9.25 0.90
C THR A 146 7.81 -8.38 2.00
N TYR A 147 8.07 -8.79 3.26
CA TYR A 147 7.70 -8.03 4.44
C TYR A 147 8.84 -7.06 4.80
N GLN A 148 8.56 -5.77 4.84
CA GLN A 148 9.51 -4.79 5.40
C GLN A 148 8.96 -4.24 6.71
N GLY A 149 9.67 -4.58 7.79
CA GLY A 149 9.32 -4.21 9.16
C GLY A 149 9.37 -2.72 9.44
N THR A 150 8.79 -2.37 10.59
CA THR A 150 8.42 -1.01 11.04
C THR A 150 9.42 0.09 10.68
N TYR A 151 8.96 1.07 9.88
CA TYR A 151 9.66 2.33 9.70
C TYR A 151 9.65 3.12 11.02
N GLN A 152 10.81 3.29 11.64
CA GLN A 152 11.00 4.05 12.89
C GLN A 152 11.45 5.51 12.67
N GLY A 153 11.36 6.04 11.44
CA GLY A 153 11.81 7.41 11.17
C GLY A 153 13.33 7.62 11.11
N ASN A 154 14.12 6.53 11.06
CA ASN A 154 15.58 6.59 11.00
C ASN A 154 16.11 6.16 9.61
N PRO A 155 16.77 7.06 8.84
CA PRO A 155 17.33 6.76 7.51
C PRO A 155 18.35 5.61 7.49
N ARG A 156 18.96 5.25 8.64
CA ARG A 156 19.98 4.19 8.72
C ARG A 156 19.41 2.77 8.74
N THR A 157 18.13 2.59 9.07
CA THR A 157 17.49 1.26 9.10
C THR A 157 17.34 0.64 7.70
N LEU A 158 17.46 1.45 6.64
CA LEU A 158 17.42 1.00 5.24
C LEU A 158 18.74 0.43 4.73
N ARG A 159 19.88 0.66 5.39
CA ARG A 159 21.16 0.06 4.97
C ARG A 159 21.25 -1.45 5.27
N GLN A 160 20.30 -1.98 6.04
CA GLN A 160 20.14 -3.41 6.29
C GLN A 160 19.04 -4.03 5.42
N ALA A 161 18.41 -3.25 4.53
CA ALA A 161 17.62 -3.85 3.46
C ALA A 161 18.60 -4.64 2.59
N PRO A 162 18.44 -5.97 2.47
CA PRO A 162 19.35 -6.72 1.66
C PRO A 162 19.05 -6.26 0.22
N VAL A 163 20.08 -5.72 -0.43
CA VAL A 163 20.11 -5.57 -1.89
C VAL A 163 20.01 -6.99 -2.44
N MET A 164 18.80 -7.46 -2.69
CA MET A 164 18.57 -8.80 -3.21
C MET A 164 17.45 -8.75 -4.22
N ALA A 165 17.58 -9.32 -5.39
CA ALA A 165 18.74 -9.77 -6.15
C ALA A 165 18.14 -9.98 -7.54
N GLU A 166 18.97 -9.83 -8.55
CA GLU A 166 18.75 -10.54 -9.80
C GLU A 166 18.41 -12.01 -9.49
N THR A 167 17.34 -12.51 -10.08
CA THR A 167 17.30 -13.92 -10.44
C THR A 167 16.83 -13.95 -11.87
N GLU A 168 17.82 -14.03 -12.75
CA GLU A 168 17.67 -14.67 -14.05
C GLU A 168 16.90 -16.00 -13.89
N TYR A 169 15.96 -16.20 -14.81
CA TYR A 169 15.58 -17.41 -15.56
C TYR A 169 14.09 -17.36 -15.93
#